data_AF-A0A957N9L8-F1
#
_entry.id   AF-A0A957N9L8-F1
#
_cell.length_a   1.000
_cell.length_b   1.000
_cell.length_c   1.000
_cell.angle_alpha   90.00
_cell.angle_beta   90.00
_cell.angle_gamma   90.00
#
_symmetry.space_group_name_H-M   'P 1'
#
loop_
_entity.id
_entity.type
_entity.pdbx_description
1 polymer ?
#
loop_
_entity_poly.entity_id
_entity_poly.type
_entity_poly.pdbx_seq_one_letter_code
_entity_poly.pdbx_strand_id
1 'polypeptide(L)'
;MSNRKATPDVLGALLGDTGEETGANIGGTTDAPPREPAREATKPAPGKPAPAKSPAPAATAAPAVWEYLTVVLGDHHGLRPKSLNGQSLEQWKAQPVLGDFLTIVGRYGWEMVGIVDINCGEKEAYFKRPQQE
;
A
#
# COMPACT_ATOMS: atom_id res chain seq x y z
N MET A 1 40.55 17.15 -27.11
CA MET A 1 39.36 18.01 -27.02
C MET A 1 38.15 17.11 -26.78
N SER A 2 37.57 17.11 -25.58
CA SER A 2 36.61 16.08 -25.18
C SER A 2 35.17 16.62 -25.18
N ASN A 3 34.54 16.63 -26.34
CA ASN A 3 33.13 17.01 -26.48
C ASN A 3 32.23 15.94 -25.84
N ARG A 4 31.77 16.18 -24.60
CA ARG A 4 30.66 15.44 -24.00
C ARG A 4 29.36 16.06 -24.50
N LYS A 5 28.56 15.30 -25.25
CA LYS A 5 27.19 15.72 -25.59
C LYS A 5 26.36 15.80 -24.31
N ALA A 6 25.61 16.87 -24.12
CA ALA A 6 24.62 16.96 -23.06
C ALA A 6 23.43 16.05 -23.41
N THR A 7 22.95 15.26 -22.45
CA THR A 7 21.68 14.55 -22.55
C THR A 7 20.55 15.53 -22.23
N PRO A 8 19.51 15.69 -23.07
CA PRO A 8 18.37 16.54 -22.73
C PRO A 8 17.57 15.90 -21.58
N ASP A 9 17.20 16.71 -20.59
CA ASP A 9 16.26 16.31 -19.55
C ASP A 9 14.83 16.34 -20.10
N VAL A 10 14.06 15.28 -19.87
CA VAL A 10 12.71 15.09 -20.46
C VAL A 10 11.63 14.96 -19.38
N LEU A 11 11.95 15.23 -18.10
CA LEU A 11 11.04 15.01 -16.98
C LEU A 11 10.03 16.15 -16.77
N GLY A 12 10.17 17.29 -17.47
CA GLY A 12 9.33 18.48 -17.30
C GLY A 12 7.93 18.42 -17.93
N ALA A 13 7.56 17.34 -18.63
CA ALA A 13 6.40 17.33 -19.55
C ALA A 13 5.17 16.54 -19.06
N LEU A 14 5.19 15.94 -17.86
CA LEU A 14 4.14 15.01 -17.39
C LEU A 14 3.26 15.54 -16.24
N LEU A 15 3.30 16.84 -15.94
CA LEU A 15 2.56 17.44 -14.82
C LEU A 15 1.75 18.66 -15.30
N GLY A 16 0.76 18.42 -16.17
CA GLY A 16 0.03 19.51 -16.83
C GLY A 16 -1.16 19.08 -17.69
N ASP A 17 -2.10 18.31 -17.13
CA ASP A 17 -3.50 18.45 -17.53
C ASP A 17 -4.42 18.20 -16.33
N THR A 18 -5.36 19.11 -16.11
CA THR A 18 -6.41 19.00 -15.07
C THR A 18 -7.66 19.66 -15.65
N GLY A 19 -8.30 18.94 -16.58
CA GLY A 19 -9.59 19.32 -17.13
C GLY A 19 -10.74 18.98 -16.17
N GLU A 20 -11.46 20.01 -15.75
CA GLU A 20 -12.69 19.92 -14.96
C GLU A 20 -13.91 20.04 -15.89
N GLU A 21 -14.97 19.24 -15.66
CA GLU A 21 -16.41 19.57 -15.82
C GLU A 21 -17.22 18.33 -15.36
N THR A 22 -18.06 18.38 -14.32
CA THR A 22 -19.32 19.15 -14.12
C THR A 22 -20.52 18.50 -14.81
N GLY A 23 -21.48 18.03 -14.00
CA GLY A 23 -22.69 17.34 -14.46
C GLY A 23 -23.68 17.07 -13.33
N ALA A 24 -24.38 18.11 -12.88
CA ALA A 24 -25.35 18.02 -11.78
C ALA A 24 -26.75 17.59 -12.26
N ASN A 25 -27.51 16.92 -11.39
CA ASN A 25 -28.98 16.96 -11.44
C ASN A 25 -29.58 16.84 -10.03
N ILE A 26 -30.84 17.26 -9.87
CA ILE A 26 -31.43 17.72 -8.61
C ILE A 26 -32.92 17.33 -8.48
N GLY A 27 -33.36 17.03 -7.24
CA GLY A 27 -34.76 16.78 -6.88
C GLY A 27 -34.97 15.45 -6.14
N GLY A 28 -35.72 15.38 -5.03
CA GLY A 28 -36.41 16.46 -4.31
C GLY A 28 -36.95 16.07 -2.92
N THR A 29 -37.57 17.05 -2.25
CA THR A 29 -38.20 17.05 -0.90
C THR A 29 -39.20 15.89 -0.66
N THR A 30 -39.54 15.38 0.55
CA THR A 30 -40.17 15.99 1.78
C THR A 30 -40.13 14.93 2.93
N ASP A 31 -40.52 15.08 4.21
CA ASP A 31 -41.08 16.14 5.08
C ASP A 31 -40.78 15.83 6.58
N ALA A 32 -40.91 16.79 7.52
CA ALA A 32 -40.83 16.59 8.99
C ALA A 32 -41.24 17.85 9.82
N PRO A 33 -41.51 17.78 11.16
CA PRO A 33 -41.97 16.69 12.06
C PRO A 33 -43.31 17.09 12.78
N PRO A 34 -43.73 16.48 13.93
CA PRO A 34 -43.48 17.17 15.22
C PRO A 34 -43.49 16.37 16.57
N ARG A 35 -42.82 16.97 17.58
CA ARG A 35 -43.07 16.99 19.06
C ARG A 35 -42.66 15.84 20.01
N GLU A 36 -42.12 16.29 21.15
CA GLU A 36 -41.75 15.55 22.39
C GLU A 36 -42.92 15.43 23.40
N PRO A 37 -42.70 14.83 24.60
CA PRO A 37 -42.30 15.68 25.74
C PRO A 37 -41.16 15.15 26.66
N ALA A 38 -40.33 16.08 27.14
CA ALA A 38 -39.78 16.25 28.52
C ALA A 38 -40.31 15.28 29.62
N ARG A 39 -39.56 14.87 30.66
CA ARG A 39 -38.29 15.30 31.32
C ARG A 39 -37.60 14.06 31.95
N GLU A 40 -36.40 14.06 32.53
CA GLU A 40 -35.95 14.75 33.76
C GLU A 40 -34.41 14.66 33.93
N ALA A 41 -33.80 15.39 34.89
CA ALA A 41 -32.36 15.60 34.96
C ALA A 41 -31.68 15.04 36.22
N THR A 42 -30.43 14.56 36.11
CA THR A 42 -29.57 14.26 37.27
C THR A 42 -28.09 14.57 37.02
N LYS A 43 -27.62 15.63 37.70
CA LYS A 43 -26.26 15.87 38.24
C LYS A 43 -26.50 16.35 39.68
N PRO A 44 -25.62 16.10 40.68
CA PRO A 44 -24.14 16.20 40.66
C PRO A 44 -23.46 14.81 40.82
N ALA A 45 -22.16 14.61 41.08
CA ALA A 45 -21.14 15.42 41.80
C ALA A 45 -19.69 15.16 41.29
N PRO A 46 -18.66 15.92 41.73
CA PRO A 46 -17.37 15.96 41.05
C PRO A 46 -16.39 14.85 41.49
N GLY A 47 -16.01 13.99 40.55
CA GLY A 47 -14.88 13.07 40.70
C GLY A 47 -13.53 13.81 40.62
N LYS A 48 -12.76 13.74 41.71
CA LYS A 48 -11.38 14.23 41.87
C LYS A 48 -10.52 13.95 40.61
N PRO A 49 -9.82 14.95 40.02
CA PRO A 49 -8.98 14.70 38.85
C PRO A 49 -7.80 13.79 39.24
N ALA A 50 -7.70 12.65 38.57
CA ALA A 50 -6.48 11.85 38.61
C ALA A 50 -5.36 12.60 37.86
N PRO A 51 -4.10 12.53 38.32
CA PRO A 51 -2.99 13.14 37.59
C PRO A 51 -2.87 12.47 36.23
N ALA A 52 -3.00 13.26 35.15
CA ALA A 52 -2.71 12.77 33.81
C ALA A 52 -1.25 12.30 33.77
N LYS A 53 -1.03 11.03 33.41
CA LYS A 53 0.32 10.60 33.00
C LYS A 53 0.70 11.45 31.79
N SER A 54 1.72 12.29 31.92
CA SER A 54 2.39 12.89 30.77
C SER A 54 2.74 11.76 29.80
N PRO A 55 2.42 11.88 28.49
CA PRO A 55 2.90 10.92 27.52
C PRO A 55 4.43 10.92 27.60
N ALA A 56 5.02 9.73 27.75
CA ALA A 56 6.46 9.59 27.64
C ALA A 56 6.87 10.07 26.22
N PRO A 57 8.02 10.74 26.07
CA PRO A 57 8.51 11.10 24.73
C PRO A 57 8.59 9.83 23.89
N ALA A 58 8.01 9.85 22.70
CA ALA A 58 8.04 8.71 21.80
C ALA A 58 9.51 8.36 21.52
N ALA A 59 9.89 7.11 21.79
CA ALA A 59 11.24 6.65 21.51
C ALA A 59 11.49 6.78 20.00
N THR A 60 12.54 7.51 19.63
CA THR A 60 12.96 7.65 18.24
C THR A 60 13.33 6.26 17.73
N ALA A 61 12.44 5.66 16.93
CA ALA A 61 12.71 4.37 16.31
C ALA A 61 13.96 4.47 15.43
N ALA A 62 14.82 3.45 15.49
CA ALA A 62 15.95 3.34 14.58
C ALA A 62 15.45 3.32 13.12
N PRO A 63 16.21 3.85 12.15
CA PRO A 63 15.83 3.81 10.75
C PRO A 63 15.71 2.35 10.29
N ALA A 64 14.48 1.92 9.97
CA ALA A 64 14.21 0.55 9.53
C ALA A 64 15.03 0.23 8.27
N VAL A 65 15.92 -0.76 8.38
CA VAL A 65 16.63 -1.33 7.23
C VAL A 65 15.65 -2.23 6.48
N TRP A 66 15.66 -2.17 5.15
CA TRP A 66 14.75 -2.93 4.30
C TRP A 66 15.50 -3.97 3.47
N GLU A 67 15.02 -5.20 3.51
CA GLU A 67 15.45 -6.28 2.63
C GLU A 67 14.49 -6.37 1.43
N TYR A 68 15.03 -6.70 0.25
CA TYR A 68 14.28 -6.75 -1.01
C TYR A 68 14.39 -8.13 -1.67
N LEU A 69 13.31 -8.54 -2.34
CA LEU A 69 13.22 -9.80 -3.07
C LEU A 69 12.57 -9.55 -4.44
N THR A 70 13.30 -9.90 -5.49
CA THR A 70 12.80 -9.88 -6.88
C THR A 70 12.34 -11.29 -7.27
N VAL A 71 11.14 -11.39 -7.82
CA VAL A 71 10.52 -12.66 -8.22
C VAL A 71 10.10 -12.59 -9.68
N VAL A 72 10.71 -13.38 -10.55
CA VAL A 72 10.16 -13.57 -11.91
C VAL A 72 9.01 -14.57 -11.82
N LEU A 73 7.86 -14.20 -12.35
CA LEU A 73 6.62 -14.97 -12.41
C LEU A 73 6.39 -15.43 -13.85
N GLY A 74 6.31 -16.74 -14.07
CA GLY A 74 5.89 -17.31 -15.36
C GLY A 74 4.42 -17.71 -15.34
N ASP A 75 3.71 -17.53 -16.44
CA ASP A 75 2.35 -18.08 -16.58
C ASP A 75 2.42 -19.59 -16.90
N HIS A 76 1.78 -20.38 -16.05
CA HIS A 76 1.56 -21.82 -16.26
C HIS A 76 0.31 -22.26 -15.51
N HIS A 77 -0.87 -22.07 -16.12
CA HIS A 77 -2.16 -22.12 -15.42
C HIS A 77 -2.16 -21.11 -14.26
N GLY A 78 -1.95 -19.83 -14.61
CA GLY A 78 -1.76 -18.72 -13.67
C GLY A 78 -0.29 -18.44 -13.38
N LEU A 79 -0.02 -17.23 -12.88
CA LEU A 79 1.32 -16.77 -12.52
C LEU A 79 1.90 -17.60 -11.36
N ARG A 80 3.13 -18.12 -11.54
CA ARG A 80 3.89 -18.91 -10.55
C ARG A 80 5.33 -18.41 -10.46
N PRO A 81 5.99 -18.45 -9.28
CA PRO A 81 7.39 -18.05 -9.15
C PRO A 81 8.29 -18.98 -9.96
N LYS A 82 9.05 -18.38 -10.88
CA LYS A 82 10.01 -18.99 -11.79
C LYS A 82 11.45 -18.76 -11.35
N SER A 83 11.75 -17.60 -10.77
CA SER A 83 13.03 -17.37 -10.08
C SER A 83 12.86 -16.44 -8.88
N LEU A 84 13.78 -16.53 -7.92
CA LEU A 84 13.88 -15.70 -6.71
C LEU A 84 15.28 -15.10 -6.65
N ASN A 85 15.42 -13.77 -6.65
CA ASN A 85 16.71 -13.06 -6.73
C ASN A 85 17.64 -13.62 -7.82
N GLY A 86 17.08 -13.88 -9.01
CA GLY A 86 17.77 -14.47 -10.17
C GLY A 86 17.99 -15.99 -10.11
N GLN A 87 17.83 -16.64 -8.95
CA GLN A 87 17.95 -18.09 -8.82
C GLN A 87 16.70 -18.78 -9.36
N SER A 88 16.83 -19.56 -10.44
CA SER A 88 15.70 -20.24 -11.08
C SER A 88 15.22 -21.43 -10.26
N LEU A 89 13.89 -21.59 -10.14
CA LEU A 89 13.27 -22.70 -9.42
C LEU A 89 13.11 -23.89 -10.38
N GLU A 90 13.81 -24.99 -10.09
CA GLU A 90 13.91 -26.17 -10.97
C GLU A 90 12.55 -26.75 -11.36
N GLN A 91 11.61 -26.81 -10.40
CA GLN A 91 10.22 -27.23 -10.62
C GLN A 91 9.23 -26.05 -10.53
N TRP A 92 9.54 -24.91 -11.15
CA TRP A 92 8.69 -23.71 -11.09
C TRP A 92 7.21 -23.95 -11.47
N LYS A 93 6.94 -24.87 -12.41
CA LYS A 93 5.59 -25.25 -12.83
C LYS A 93 4.74 -25.89 -11.72
N ALA A 94 5.39 -26.49 -10.71
CA ALA A 94 4.75 -27.08 -9.55
C ALA A 94 4.66 -26.13 -8.35
N GLN A 95 5.17 -24.90 -8.47
CA GLN A 95 5.08 -23.89 -7.40
C GLN A 95 3.63 -23.40 -7.22
N PRO A 96 3.29 -22.87 -6.04
CA PRO A 96 2.02 -22.19 -5.79
C PRO A 96 1.72 -21.11 -6.84
N VAL A 97 0.42 -20.90 -7.14
CA VAL A 97 -0.01 -19.71 -7.90
C VAL A 97 0.20 -18.45 -7.07
N LEU A 98 0.24 -17.29 -7.71
CA LEU A 98 0.58 -16.02 -7.08
C LEU A 98 -0.20 -15.70 -5.79
N GLY A 99 -1.48 -16.05 -5.70
CA GLY A 99 -2.28 -15.86 -4.47
C GLY A 99 -1.80 -16.70 -3.28
N ASP A 100 -1.50 -17.98 -3.51
CA ASP A 100 -0.91 -18.86 -2.50
C ASP A 100 0.52 -18.43 -2.17
N PHE A 101 1.31 -18.04 -3.17
CA PHE A 101 2.68 -17.54 -2.99
C PHE A 101 2.69 -16.25 -2.15
N LEU A 102 1.81 -15.28 -2.44
CA LEU A 102 1.58 -14.09 -1.62
C LEU A 102 1.23 -14.45 -0.17
N THR A 103 0.34 -15.42 0.02
CA THR A 103 -0.08 -15.90 1.34
C THR A 103 1.09 -16.56 2.10
N ILE A 104 1.97 -17.27 1.40
CA ILE A 104 3.17 -17.87 1.98
C ILE A 104 4.20 -16.79 2.35
N VAL A 105 4.59 -15.91 1.42
CA VAL A 105 5.67 -14.92 1.69
C VAL A 105 5.23 -13.84 2.68
N GLY A 106 3.95 -13.48 2.71
CA GLY A 106 3.39 -12.57 3.71
C GLY A 106 3.52 -13.09 5.14
N ARG A 107 3.49 -14.42 5.36
CA ARG A 107 3.76 -15.04 6.68
C ARG A 107 5.23 -14.94 7.10
N TYR A 108 6.14 -14.61 6.19
CA TYR A 108 7.54 -14.29 6.45
C TYR A 108 7.83 -12.77 6.41
N GLY A 109 6.78 -11.94 6.46
CA GLY A 109 6.89 -10.48 6.50
C GLY A 109 7.15 -9.80 5.15
N TRP A 110 7.08 -10.54 4.03
CA TRP A 110 7.26 -9.97 2.69
C TRP A 110 5.98 -9.31 2.18
N GLU A 111 6.06 -8.01 1.89
CA GLU A 111 5.03 -7.23 1.21
C GLU A 111 5.37 -7.09 -0.28
N MET A 112 4.43 -7.36 -1.18
CA MET A 112 4.58 -7.01 -2.60
C MET A 112 4.49 -5.48 -2.76
N VAL A 113 5.50 -4.88 -3.39
CA VAL A 113 5.59 -3.44 -3.67
C VAL A 113 5.03 -3.10 -5.05
N GLY A 114 5.19 -4.02 -6.01
CA GLY A 114 4.69 -3.84 -7.37
C GLY A 114 4.95 -5.07 -8.25
N ILE A 115 4.35 -5.05 -9.44
CA ILE A 115 4.51 -6.06 -10.48
C ILE A 115 4.57 -5.37 -11.85
N VAL A 116 5.48 -5.82 -12.71
CA VAL A 116 5.70 -5.29 -14.07
C VAL A 116 5.70 -6.42 -15.08
N ASP A 117 5.23 -6.17 -16.29
CA ASP A 117 5.31 -7.10 -17.41
C ASP A 117 6.68 -7.01 -18.09
N ILE A 118 7.37 -8.14 -18.27
CA ILE A 118 8.67 -8.21 -18.96
C ILE A 118 8.50 -8.72 -20.40
N ASN A 119 7.79 -9.85 -20.54
CA ASN A 119 7.55 -10.56 -21.80
C ASN A 119 6.12 -11.11 -21.82
N CYS A 120 5.65 -11.56 -23.00
CA CYS A 120 4.42 -12.34 -23.10
C CYS A 120 4.52 -13.61 -22.23
N GLY A 121 3.76 -13.64 -21.13
CA GLY A 121 3.75 -14.75 -20.16
C GLY A 121 4.80 -14.66 -19.05
N GLU A 122 5.55 -13.55 -18.92
CA GLU A 122 6.49 -13.33 -17.82
C GLU A 122 6.34 -11.92 -17.20
N LYS A 123 6.19 -11.88 -15.87
CA LYS A 123 6.14 -10.65 -15.08
C LYS A 123 7.25 -10.65 -14.02
N GLU A 124 7.79 -9.50 -13.66
CA GLU A 124 8.65 -9.35 -12.49
C GLU A 124 7.84 -8.75 -11.34
N ALA A 125 7.94 -9.32 -10.15
CA ALA A 125 7.31 -8.81 -8.94
C ALA A 125 8.38 -8.46 -7.89
N TYR A 126 8.26 -7.27 -7.32
CA TYR A 126 9.18 -6.76 -6.32
C TYR A 126 8.55 -6.83 -4.93
N PHE A 127 9.30 -7.34 -3.98
CA PHE A 127 8.90 -7.49 -2.59
C PHE A 127 9.87 -6.76 -1.67
N LYS A 128 9.38 -6.29 -0.52
CA LYS A 128 10.17 -5.73 0.58
C LYS A 128 9.80 -6.42 1.89
N ARG A 129 10.71 -6.41 2.86
CA ARG A 129 10.37 -6.62 4.28
C ARG A 129 11.25 -5.73 5.15
N PRO A 130 10.82 -5.33 6.35
CA PRO A 130 11.76 -4.84 7.35
C PRO A 130 12.76 -5.96 7.66
N GLN A 131 14.05 -5.64 7.63
CA GLN A 131 15.07 -6.53 8.14
C GLN A 131 14.87 -6.67 9.65
N GLN A 132 14.83 -7.90 10.15
CA GLN A 132 14.80 -8.15 11.59
C GLN A 132 16.23 -8.16 12.13
N GLU A 133 16.41 -7.51 13.28
CA GLU A 133 17.68 -7.24 13.96
C GLU A 133 18.05 -8.38 14.93
#